data_AF-A0A7X7YV98-F1
#
_entry.id   AF-A0A7X7YV98-F1
#
_cell.length_a   1.000
_cell.length_b   1.000
_cell.length_c   1.000
_cell.angle_alpha   90.00
_cell.angle_beta   90.00
_cell.angle_gamma   90.00
#
_symmetry.space_group_name_H-M   'P 1'
#
loop_
_entity.id
_entity.type
_entity.pdbx_description
1 polymer ?
#
loop_
_entity_poly.entity_id
_entity_poly.type
_entity_poly.pdbx_seq_one_letter_code
_entity_poly.pdbx_strand_id
1 'polypeptide(L)'
;MAIRRANRTCLVSLILLASIAVFARARDDPLGGEFPLEEVSALDIADSGQSCGCGNSPDPNVVYPVFSSAKPLYGVIRVDMDVQTVRSGTAYAFAIDESGGTGAGYDRLYVDLNRNGRLSDDAPIASSRESPKGDLFKQRQASPPVWFGSVAFSSTDAEGTHIVETLPRLLIYENGYAVLNFTAAKARKGEVTIGGRRFKATIVNSYPLGTRWDGPRTIVRLEARGITRMTSRFLSDRLMSMHKIGDQYWRLSTTPAGDRLFVEPYRGDLGVVRIHLGGWPFRKTVFSGTLLATDKAVAPGHDDGRGIHEPVRSCEAPVGDYNPESLDVRWGPMAFNLVSIPSWSGI
;
A
#
# COMPACT_ATOMS: atom_id res chain seq x y z
N MET A 1 48.27 48.56 -48.05
CA MET A 1 47.28 49.35 -47.27
C MET A 1 46.01 49.38 -48.12
N ALA A 2 45.07 48.46 -47.87
CA ALA A 2 43.69 48.72 -47.40
C ALA A 2 42.80 49.37 -48.51
N ILE A 3 41.59 48.93 -48.89
CA ILE A 3 40.48 48.26 -48.21
C ILE A 3 39.64 47.50 -49.26
N ARG A 4 39.23 46.26 -48.94
CA ARG A 4 38.17 45.49 -49.60
C ARG A 4 36.79 45.91 -49.07
N ARG A 5 35.76 45.98 -49.93
CA ARG A 5 34.35 45.81 -49.52
C ARG A 5 33.70 44.75 -50.39
N ALA A 6 33.35 43.64 -49.77
CA ALA A 6 32.54 42.56 -50.35
C ALA A 6 31.11 42.69 -49.83
N ASN A 7 30.14 42.68 -50.75
CA ASN A 7 28.72 42.63 -50.46
C ASN A 7 28.36 41.24 -49.90
N ARG A 8 27.70 41.22 -48.74
CA ARG A 8 27.06 40.02 -48.18
C ARG A 8 25.63 39.97 -48.68
N THR A 9 25.32 39.01 -49.53
CA THR A 9 23.95 38.68 -49.93
C THR A 9 23.40 37.61 -48.99
N CYS A 10 22.30 37.94 -48.31
CA CYS A 10 21.50 37.02 -47.49
C CYS A 10 20.96 35.87 -48.35
N LEU A 11 21.18 34.62 -47.96
CA LEU A 11 20.45 33.47 -48.48
C LEU A 11 19.44 33.01 -47.42
N VAL A 12 18.17 32.99 -47.84
CA VAL A 12 16.97 32.63 -47.08
C VAL A 12 16.95 31.11 -46.84
N SER A 13 16.80 30.69 -45.58
CA SER A 13 16.59 29.28 -45.22
C SER A 13 15.16 28.84 -45.50
N LEU A 14 15.01 27.80 -46.31
CA LEU A 14 13.77 27.10 -46.59
C LEU A 14 13.49 26.12 -45.44
N ILE A 15 12.45 26.35 -44.64
CA ILE A 15 11.98 25.44 -43.58
C ILE A 15 11.01 24.43 -44.21
N LEU A 16 11.39 23.17 -44.25
CA LEU A 16 10.54 22.05 -44.66
C LEU A 16 9.58 21.70 -43.51
N LEU A 17 8.30 22.05 -43.65
CA LEU A 17 7.24 21.58 -42.76
C LEU A 17 6.93 20.12 -43.08
N ALA A 18 7.48 19.20 -42.30
CA ALA A 18 7.08 17.79 -42.32
C ALA A 18 5.75 17.64 -41.57
N SER A 19 4.66 17.49 -42.32
CA SER A 19 3.34 17.16 -41.79
C SER A 19 3.36 15.74 -41.22
N ILE A 20 3.46 15.59 -39.90
CA ILE A 20 3.26 14.30 -39.23
C ILE A 20 1.76 14.01 -39.28
N ALA A 21 1.34 13.16 -40.21
CA ALA A 21 0.01 12.59 -40.21
C ALA A 21 -0.10 11.62 -39.01
N VAL A 22 -0.73 12.07 -37.93
CA VAL A 22 -1.13 11.21 -36.82
C VAL A 22 -2.31 10.38 -37.32
N PHE A 23 -2.06 9.15 -37.76
CA PHE A 23 -3.11 8.17 -37.94
C PHE A 23 -3.61 7.77 -36.55
N ALA A 24 -4.67 8.43 -36.08
CA ALA A 24 -5.49 7.95 -34.98
C ALA A 24 -6.18 6.67 -35.45
N ARG A 25 -5.51 5.53 -35.27
CA ARG A 25 -6.15 4.22 -35.43
C ARG A 25 -7.13 4.10 -34.26
N ALA A 26 -8.42 4.20 -34.53
CA ALA A 26 -9.45 3.78 -33.59
C ALA A 26 -9.21 2.29 -33.29
N ARG A 27 -8.46 2.02 -32.22
CA ARG A 27 -8.48 0.71 -31.58
C ARG A 27 -9.89 0.57 -31.03
N ASP A 28 -10.55 -0.55 -31.33
CA ASP A 28 -11.65 -1.02 -30.50
C ASP A 28 -11.16 -0.94 -29.06
N ASP A 29 -11.69 0.05 -28.33
CA ASP A 29 -11.22 0.43 -27.01
C ASP A 29 -11.34 -0.83 -26.15
N PRO A 30 -10.27 -1.37 -25.56
CA PRO A 30 -10.38 -2.53 -24.70
C PRO A 30 -11.27 -2.11 -23.53
N LEU A 31 -12.54 -2.50 -23.61
CA LEU A 31 -13.57 -1.97 -22.74
C LEU A 31 -13.15 -2.25 -21.31
N GLY A 32 -13.12 -1.18 -20.50
CA GLY A 32 -13.17 -1.33 -19.07
C GLY A 32 -14.34 -2.25 -18.67
N GLY A 33 -14.25 -2.83 -17.48
CA GLY A 33 -15.19 -3.84 -17.05
C GLY A 33 -15.46 -3.79 -15.57
N GLU A 34 -16.65 -4.26 -15.22
CA GLU A 34 -17.05 -4.58 -13.85
C GLU A 34 -16.94 -6.09 -13.67
N PHE A 35 -16.26 -6.52 -12.62
CA PHE A 35 -16.02 -7.93 -12.33
C PHE A 35 -16.48 -8.26 -10.92
N PRO A 36 -17.36 -9.25 -10.73
CA PRO A 36 -17.76 -9.68 -9.40
C PRO A 36 -16.59 -10.39 -8.70
N LEU A 37 -16.50 -10.19 -7.38
CA LEU A 37 -15.51 -10.85 -6.52
C LEU A 37 -16.22 -11.65 -5.42
N GLU A 38 -15.72 -12.83 -5.14
CA GLU A 38 -16.14 -13.69 -4.04
C GLU A 38 -15.38 -13.37 -2.75
N GLU A 39 -16.08 -13.45 -1.62
CA GLU A 39 -15.44 -13.39 -0.31
C GLU A 39 -14.70 -14.71 0.00
N VAL A 40 -13.48 -14.58 0.49
CA VAL A 40 -12.61 -15.69 0.90
C VAL A 40 -11.89 -15.33 2.21
N SER A 41 -11.34 -16.33 2.89
CA SER A 41 -10.50 -16.10 4.08
C SER A 41 -9.21 -15.37 3.70
N ALA A 42 -8.87 -14.28 4.40
CA ALA A 42 -7.60 -13.59 4.17
C ALA A 42 -6.39 -14.37 4.69
N LEU A 43 -6.58 -15.24 5.69
CA LEU A 43 -5.52 -16.03 6.31
C LEU A 43 -4.81 -16.96 5.31
N ASP A 44 -5.52 -17.39 4.27
CA ASP A 44 -5.00 -18.29 3.24
C ASP A 44 -4.22 -17.53 2.14
N ILE A 45 -4.25 -16.20 2.16
CA ILE A 45 -3.87 -15.35 1.02
C ILE A 45 -2.69 -14.45 1.35
N ALA A 46 -2.64 -13.90 2.56
CA ALA A 46 -1.61 -12.95 2.91
C ALA A 46 -1.35 -12.91 4.42
N ASP A 47 -0.06 -12.94 4.79
CA ASP A 47 0.40 -12.47 6.09
C ASP A 47 0.54 -10.93 6.07
N SER A 48 -0.56 -10.24 5.74
CA SER A 48 -0.58 -8.78 5.66
C SER A 48 -1.69 -8.22 6.54
N GLY A 49 -1.31 -7.39 7.50
CA GLY A 49 -2.21 -6.66 8.38
C GLY A 49 -1.53 -5.41 8.90
N GLN A 50 -2.28 -4.62 9.66
CA GLN A 50 -1.76 -3.41 10.29
C GLN A 50 -1.00 -3.77 11.57
N SER A 51 0.33 -3.59 11.52
CA SER A 51 1.21 -3.76 12.68
C SER A 51 1.16 -2.54 13.59
N CYS A 52 0.86 -2.76 14.87
CA CYS A 52 0.89 -1.76 15.92
C CYS A 52 1.99 -2.11 16.92
N GLY A 53 2.96 -1.21 17.14
CA GLY A 53 3.98 -1.41 18.16
C GLY A 53 3.36 -1.45 19.55
N CYS A 54 3.81 -2.38 20.38
CA CYS A 54 3.40 -2.49 21.78
C CYS A 54 4.44 -1.82 22.68
N GLY A 55 3.99 -0.96 23.59
CA GLY A 55 4.81 -0.32 24.62
C GLY A 55 4.53 -0.87 26.02
N ASN A 56 5.41 -0.53 26.97
CA ASN A 56 5.29 -0.92 28.38
C ASN A 56 4.70 0.19 29.26
N SER A 57 4.37 1.34 28.67
CA SER A 57 3.83 2.50 29.38
C SER A 57 2.36 2.69 29.01
N PRO A 58 1.46 2.85 30.00
CA PRO A 58 0.06 3.14 29.74
C PRO A 58 -0.11 4.55 29.13
N ASP A 59 -1.11 4.73 28.28
CA ASP A 59 -1.56 6.07 27.89
C ASP A 59 -2.27 6.71 29.09
N PRO A 60 -1.84 7.88 29.59
CA PRO A 60 -2.45 8.51 30.77
C PRO A 60 -3.91 8.93 30.56
N ASN A 61 -4.40 8.96 29.31
CA ASN A 61 -5.78 9.31 28.98
C ASN A 61 -6.71 8.10 28.90
N VAL A 62 -6.21 6.91 29.21
CA VAL A 62 -6.94 5.65 29.09
C VAL A 62 -7.07 5.00 30.47
N VAL A 63 -8.31 4.62 30.83
CA VAL A 63 -8.60 3.86 32.05
C VAL A 63 -8.49 2.37 31.73
N TYR A 64 -7.48 1.72 32.31
CA TYR A 64 -7.19 0.31 32.09
C TYR A 64 -7.86 -0.59 33.14
N PRO A 65 -8.19 -1.85 32.80
CA PRO A 65 -8.61 -2.84 33.79
C PRO A 65 -7.48 -3.14 34.78
N VAL A 66 -7.83 -3.75 35.91
CA VAL A 66 -6.82 -4.30 36.83
C VAL A 66 -6.18 -5.51 36.16
N PHE A 67 -4.90 -5.41 35.83
CA PHE A 67 -4.14 -6.48 35.20
C PHE A 67 -3.67 -7.53 36.19
N SER A 68 -3.58 -8.77 35.70
CA SER A 68 -2.94 -9.87 36.43
C SER A 68 -1.42 -9.84 36.30
N SER A 69 -0.90 -9.38 35.16
CA SER A 69 0.54 -9.17 34.94
C SER A 69 1.01 -7.83 35.49
N ALA A 70 2.25 -7.80 35.98
CA ALA A 70 3.00 -6.57 36.26
C ALA A 70 3.67 -6.00 34.99
N LYS A 71 3.53 -6.67 33.84
CA LYS A 71 4.09 -6.30 32.55
C LYS A 71 3.02 -6.30 31.43
N PRO A 72 1.88 -5.61 31.59
CA PRO A 72 0.94 -5.46 30.49
C PRO A 72 1.58 -4.72 29.31
N LEU A 73 1.10 -5.01 28.10
CA LEU A 73 1.49 -4.30 26.88
C LEU A 73 0.37 -3.35 26.46
N TYR A 74 0.75 -2.19 25.93
CA TYR A 74 -0.17 -1.14 25.53
C TYR A 74 0.05 -0.71 24.08
N GLY A 75 -1.00 -0.25 23.42
CA GLY A 75 -0.85 0.38 22.11
C GLY A 75 -2.14 0.99 21.59
N VAL A 76 -2.06 1.51 20.36
CA VAL A 76 -3.20 2.12 19.66
C VAL A 76 -3.19 1.64 18.23
N ILE A 77 -4.33 1.11 17.76
CA ILE A 77 -4.59 0.93 16.33
C ILE A 77 -5.37 2.12 15.81
N ARG A 78 -5.06 2.55 14.58
CA ARG A 78 -5.80 3.57 13.86
C ARG A 78 -6.40 2.97 12.60
N VAL A 79 -7.72 3.02 12.49
CA VAL A 79 -8.48 2.51 11.34
C VAL A 79 -8.92 3.68 10.47
N ASP A 80 -9.02 3.48 9.16
CA ASP A 80 -9.35 4.52 8.18
C ASP A 80 -8.34 5.68 8.19
N MET A 81 -7.05 5.35 8.30
CA MET A 81 -5.99 6.35 8.16
C MET A 81 -5.94 6.88 6.73
N ASP A 82 -5.87 8.20 6.61
CA ASP A 82 -5.52 8.89 5.38
C ASP A 82 -4.06 8.60 4.99
N VAL A 83 -3.86 8.52 3.67
CA VAL A 83 -2.62 8.08 3.02
C VAL A 83 -1.44 9.01 3.33
N GLN A 84 -1.71 10.29 3.55
CA GLN A 84 -0.71 11.34 3.68
C GLN A 84 -0.48 11.74 5.15
N THR A 85 -1.37 11.34 6.07
CA THR A 85 -1.34 11.77 7.46
C THR A 85 -1.34 10.59 8.44
N VAL A 86 -0.15 10.21 8.94
CA VAL A 86 0.03 8.99 9.79
C VAL A 86 -0.68 8.97 11.13
N ARG A 87 -1.28 10.08 11.56
CA ARG A 87 -2.05 10.15 12.82
C ARG A 87 -3.54 10.39 12.59
N SER A 88 -3.99 10.36 11.34
CA SER A 88 -5.41 10.40 11.01
C SER A 88 -6.11 9.08 11.35
N GLY A 89 -7.38 8.98 10.98
CA GLY A 89 -8.20 7.81 11.26
C GLY A 89 -8.68 7.73 12.70
N THR A 90 -9.53 6.75 12.94
CA THR A 90 -10.15 6.48 14.24
C THR A 90 -9.19 5.65 15.10
N ALA A 91 -8.80 6.18 16.25
CA ALA A 91 -7.97 5.49 17.22
C ALA A 91 -8.79 4.54 18.10
N TYR A 92 -8.23 3.37 18.36
CA TYR A 92 -8.70 2.38 19.32
C TYR A 92 -7.52 2.00 20.22
N ALA A 93 -7.61 2.36 21.50
CA ALA A 93 -6.62 1.94 22.48
C ALA A 93 -6.77 0.44 22.75
N PHE A 94 -5.66 -0.24 22.98
CA PHE A 94 -5.65 -1.65 23.37
C PHE A 94 -4.65 -1.91 24.49
N ALA A 95 -4.90 -2.98 25.24
CA ALA A 95 -3.97 -3.53 26.22
C ALA A 95 -3.93 -5.05 26.13
N ILE A 96 -2.80 -5.66 26.46
CA ILE A 96 -2.61 -7.11 26.47
C ILE A 96 -2.07 -7.52 27.84
N ASP A 97 -2.68 -8.55 28.43
CA ASP A 97 -2.39 -9.03 29.78
C ASP A 97 -2.08 -10.54 29.79
N GLU A 98 -1.44 -10.98 30.86
CA GLU A 98 -1.18 -12.39 31.19
C GLU A 98 -2.12 -12.80 32.32
N SER A 99 -3.20 -13.51 31.99
CA SER A 99 -4.25 -13.84 32.97
C SER A 99 -3.79 -14.72 34.12
N GLY A 100 -2.74 -15.52 33.89
CA GLY A 100 -2.07 -16.34 34.90
C GLY A 100 -1.06 -15.59 35.76
N GLY A 101 -0.89 -14.28 35.56
CA GLY A 101 0.12 -13.45 36.21
C GLY A 101 1.40 -13.29 35.38
N THR A 102 2.32 -12.47 35.90
CA THR A 102 3.56 -12.10 35.19
C THR A 102 4.39 -13.33 34.80
N GLY A 103 4.68 -13.47 33.50
CA GLY A 103 5.46 -14.58 32.93
C GLY A 103 4.64 -15.84 32.59
N ALA A 104 3.33 -15.83 32.79
CA ALA A 104 2.45 -16.94 32.41
C ALA A 104 2.14 -17.00 30.90
N GLY A 105 2.47 -15.94 30.15
CA GLY A 105 2.18 -15.79 28.73
C GLY A 105 0.94 -14.93 28.50
N TYR A 106 1.04 -14.04 27.50
CA TYR A 106 -0.06 -13.17 27.13
C TYR A 106 -1.22 -13.96 26.53
N ASP A 107 -2.43 -13.70 27.03
CA ASP A 107 -3.62 -14.46 26.65
C ASP A 107 -4.93 -13.67 26.71
N ARG A 108 -4.89 -12.39 27.11
CA ARG A 108 -6.04 -11.48 27.12
C ARG A 108 -5.74 -10.21 26.35
N LEU A 109 -6.59 -9.88 25.39
CA LEU A 109 -6.57 -8.61 24.66
C LEU A 109 -7.80 -7.78 25.06
N TYR A 110 -7.58 -6.53 25.43
CA TYR A 110 -8.63 -5.52 25.65
C TYR A 110 -8.55 -4.49 24.54
N VAL A 111 -9.68 -4.08 23.99
CA VAL A 111 -9.76 -3.06 22.92
C VAL A 111 -10.92 -2.12 23.24
N ASP A 112 -10.67 -0.81 23.25
CA ASP A 112 -11.66 0.24 23.47
C ASP A 112 -12.55 0.43 22.23
N LEU A 113 -13.45 -0.53 21.98
CA LEU A 113 -14.29 -0.55 20.77
C LEU A 113 -15.33 0.56 20.74
N ASN A 114 -15.79 1.01 21.92
CA ASN A 114 -16.76 2.11 22.02
C ASN A 114 -16.07 3.50 22.02
N ARG A 115 -14.73 3.54 22.14
CA ARG A 115 -13.87 4.73 22.08
C ARG A 115 -14.14 5.72 23.20
N ASN A 116 -14.52 5.24 24.39
CA ASN A 116 -14.80 6.08 25.55
C ASN A 116 -13.56 6.29 26.46
N GLY A 117 -12.42 5.71 26.09
CA GLY A 117 -11.18 5.76 26.86
C GLY A 117 -11.17 4.86 28.10
N ARG A 118 -12.08 3.88 28.21
CA ARG A 118 -12.22 2.99 29.37
C ARG A 118 -12.24 1.51 28.97
N LEU A 119 -11.05 0.93 28.84
CA LEU A 119 -10.91 -0.52 28.57
C LEU A 119 -11.37 -1.37 29.76
N SER A 120 -11.54 -0.78 30.95
CA SER A 120 -12.09 -1.47 32.13
C SER A 120 -13.52 -1.99 31.91
N ASP A 121 -14.25 -1.38 30.99
CA ASP A 121 -15.66 -1.67 30.75
C ASP A 121 -15.83 -2.67 29.58
N ASP A 122 -14.76 -2.93 28.82
CA ASP A 122 -14.73 -3.87 27.71
C ASP A 122 -14.35 -5.29 28.17
N ALA A 123 -15.06 -6.29 27.66
CA ALA A 123 -14.76 -7.69 27.96
C ALA A 123 -13.42 -8.10 27.32
N PRO A 124 -12.56 -8.85 28.03
CA PRO A 124 -11.31 -9.34 27.45
C PRO A 124 -11.58 -10.36 26.34
N ILE A 125 -10.82 -10.23 25.28
CA ILE A 125 -10.77 -11.16 24.16
C ILE A 125 -9.71 -12.21 24.48
N ALA A 126 -10.15 -13.46 24.62
CA ALA A 126 -9.28 -14.57 24.94
C ALA A 126 -8.37 -14.93 23.75
N SER A 127 -7.19 -15.49 24.06
CA SER A 127 -6.36 -16.12 23.05
C SER A 127 -7.04 -17.35 22.45
N SER A 128 -6.87 -17.52 21.15
CA SER A 128 -7.27 -18.73 20.44
C SER A 128 -6.17 -19.78 20.58
N ARG A 129 -6.56 -21.00 20.95
CA ARG A 129 -5.66 -22.17 20.90
C ARG A 129 -5.45 -22.68 19.48
N GLU A 130 -6.37 -22.35 18.58
CA GLU A 130 -6.28 -22.73 17.18
C GLU A 130 -5.57 -21.62 16.41
N SER A 131 -4.30 -21.87 16.08
CA SER A 131 -3.59 -21.08 15.08
C SER A 131 -4.25 -21.31 13.71
N PRO A 132 -4.52 -20.24 12.94
CA PRO A 132 -4.90 -20.37 11.54
C PRO A 132 -3.97 -21.32 10.79
N LYS A 133 -4.55 -22.26 10.04
CA LYS A 133 -3.80 -23.23 9.24
C LYS A 133 -3.27 -22.52 8.00
N GLY A 134 -2.05 -22.00 8.06
CA GLY A 134 -1.39 -21.35 6.91
C GLY A 134 0.12 -21.40 7.00
N ASP A 135 0.79 -21.80 5.91
CA ASP A 135 2.25 -21.90 5.82
C ASP A 135 2.97 -20.54 5.81
N LEU A 136 2.22 -19.44 5.68
CA LEU A 136 2.75 -18.08 5.50
C LEU A 136 3.40 -17.48 6.77
N PHE A 137 3.30 -18.13 7.92
CA PHE A 137 3.63 -17.53 9.22
C PHE A 137 4.99 -17.96 9.84
N LYS A 138 5.92 -18.49 9.02
CA LYS A 138 7.24 -18.96 9.47
C LYS A 138 8.27 -17.80 9.52
N GLN A 139 8.21 -16.92 10.53
CA GLN A 139 9.30 -16.00 10.87
C GLN A 139 10.12 -16.53 12.06
N ARG A 140 11.41 -16.16 12.17
CA ARG A 140 12.18 -16.38 13.40
C ARG A 140 11.58 -15.49 14.50
N GLN A 141 10.98 -16.11 15.50
CA GLN A 141 10.30 -15.44 16.60
C GLN A 141 10.81 -16.02 17.92
N ALA A 142 10.85 -15.21 18.99
CA ALA A 142 11.29 -15.68 20.31
C ALA A 142 10.28 -16.64 20.95
N SER A 143 9.02 -16.55 20.52
CA SER A 143 7.91 -17.38 20.99
C SER A 143 6.91 -17.60 19.85
N PRO A 144 6.09 -18.66 19.92
CA PRO A 144 4.97 -18.83 19.00
C PRO A 144 4.03 -17.61 19.03
N PRO A 145 3.42 -17.24 17.89
CA PRO A 145 2.48 -16.13 17.87
C PRO A 145 1.26 -16.44 18.73
N VAL A 146 0.75 -15.42 19.45
CA VAL A 146 -0.53 -15.53 20.18
C VAL A 146 -1.62 -14.93 19.32
N TRP A 147 -2.60 -15.74 18.93
CA TRP A 147 -3.78 -15.30 18.21
C TRP A 147 -4.89 -14.99 19.21
N PHE A 148 -5.69 -13.97 18.93
CA PHE A 148 -6.87 -13.62 19.72
C PHE A 148 -8.15 -13.88 18.92
N GLY A 149 -9.29 -13.88 19.60
CA GLY A 149 -10.61 -13.82 18.96
C GLY A 149 -10.75 -12.61 18.03
N SER A 150 -11.75 -12.64 17.13
CA SER A 150 -11.92 -11.58 16.15
C SER A 150 -12.31 -10.24 16.77
N VAL A 151 -11.86 -9.15 16.15
CA VAL A 151 -12.14 -7.77 16.56
C VAL A 151 -12.78 -7.03 15.39
N ALA A 152 -13.97 -6.50 15.60
CA ALA A 152 -14.69 -5.71 14.61
C ALA A 152 -14.49 -4.22 14.88
N PHE A 153 -13.80 -3.53 13.96
CA PHE A 153 -13.70 -2.07 13.98
C PHE A 153 -14.81 -1.48 13.13
N SER A 154 -15.32 -0.32 13.56
CA SER A 154 -16.36 0.38 12.82
C SER A 154 -16.00 1.84 12.54
N SER A 155 -16.58 2.38 11.47
CA SER A 155 -16.56 3.81 11.18
C SER A 155 -17.92 4.19 10.63
N THR A 156 -18.30 5.45 10.75
CA THR A 156 -19.58 5.95 10.23
C THR A 156 -19.33 7.21 9.43
N ASP A 157 -19.82 7.20 8.20
CA ASP A 157 -19.78 8.32 7.27
C ASP A 157 -21.19 8.63 6.75
N ALA A 158 -21.29 9.43 5.68
CA ALA A 158 -22.56 9.81 5.08
C ALA A 158 -23.29 8.62 4.43
N GLU A 159 -22.59 7.53 4.08
CA GLU A 159 -23.15 6.34 3.46
C GLU A 159 -23.55 5.26 4.49
N GLY A 160 -23.17 5.43 5.76
CA GLY A 160 -23.60 4.59 6.87
C GLY A 160 -22.44 4.07 7.72
N THR A 161 -22.71 3.03 8.49
CA THR A 161 -21.71 2.37 9.33
C THR A 161 -21.03 1.24 8.57
N HIS A 162 -19.71 1.30 8.47
CA HIS A 162 -18.86 0.30 7.84
C HIS A 162 -18.11 -0.47 8.91
N ILE A 163 -17.91 -1.77 8.70
CA ILE A 163 -17.28 -2.66 9.68
C ILE A 163 -16.21 -3.51 8.98
N VAL A 164 -15.04 -3.59 9.62
CA VAL A 164 -14.00 -4.56 9.25
C VAL A 164 -13.75 -5.49 10.43
N GLU A 165 -13.92 -6.78 10.19
CA GLU A 165 -13.52 -7.82 11.14
C GLU A 165 -12.04 -8.16 10.94
N THR A 166 -11.31 -8.26 12.03
CA THR A 166 -9.87 -8.56 12.06
C THR A 166 -9.55 -9.72 12.98
N LEU A 167 -8.40 -10.33 12.76
CA LEU A 167 -7.82 -11.38 13.59
C LEU A 167 -6.51 -10.86 14.18
N PRO A 168 -6.52 -10.37 15.43
CA PRO A 168 -5.34 -9.86 16.08
C PRO A 168 -4.34 -10.97 16.39
N ARG A 169 -3.06 -10.68 16.17
CA ARG A 169 -1.95 -11.57 16.46
C ARG A 169 -0.81 -10.83 17.13
N LEU A 170 -0.46 -11.24 18.35
CA LEU A 170 0.72 -10.75 19.03
C LEU A 170 1.96 -11.51 18.56
N LEU A 171 2.98 -10.75 18.19
CA LEU A 171 4.31 -11.20 17.82
C LEU A 171 5.32 -10.64 18.82
N ILE A 172 6.15 -11.50 19.41
CA ILE A 172 7.25 -11.09 20.29
C ILE A 172 8.57 -11.56 19.66
N TYR A 173 9.40 -10.60 19.29
CA TYR A 173 10.71 -10.83 18.69
C TYR A 173 11.78 -11.12 19.74
N GLU A 174 12.90 -11.71 19.33
CA GLU A 174 14.00 -12.11 20.22
C GLU A 174 14.60 -10.96 21.04
N ASN A 175 14.51 -9.73 20.52
CA ASN A 175 14.95 -8.51 21.21
C ASN A 175 13.92 -7.95 22.21
N GLY A 176 12.80 -8.66 22.44
CA GLY A 176 11.71 -8.22 23.31
C GLY A 176 10.77 -7.20 22.68
N TYR A 177 10.99 -6.79 21.42
CA TYR A 177 10.05 -5.95 20.70
C TYR A 177 8.75 -6.72 20.47
N ALA A 178 7.62 -6.10 20.82
CA ALA A 178 6.30 -6.70 20.68
C ALA A 178 5.45 -5.89 19.68
N VAL A 179 4.71 -6.59 18.84
CA VAL A 179 3.81 -6.01 17.84
C VAL A 179 2.50 -6.75 17.87
N LEU A 180 1.39 -6.01 17.92
CA LEU A 180 0.06 -6.55 17.68
C LEU A 180 -0.32 -6.26 16.22
N ASN A 181 -0.45 -7.32 15.42
CA ASN A 181 -0.85 -7.21 14.02
C ASN A 181 -2.35 -7.48 13.88
N PHE A 182 -3.06 -6.59 13.19
CA PHE A 182 -4.48 -6.74 12.87
C PHE A 182 -4.64 -7.06 11.39
N THR A 183 -4.86 -8.33 11.07
CA THR A 183 -5.16 -8.80 9.71
C THR A 183 -6.66 -8.78 9.51
N ALA A 184 -7.18 -8.22 8.42
CA ALA A 184 -8.59 -8.41 8.06
C ALA A 184 -8.92 -9.91 7.98
N ALA A 185 -10.08 -10.33 8.49
CA ALA A 185 -10.48 -11.73 8.47
C ALA A 185 -10.82 -12.22 7.05
N LYS A 186 -11.27 -11.29 6.20
CA LYS A 186 -11.80 -11.53 4.86
C LYS A 186 -10.88 -10.93 3.81
N ALA A 187 -10.93 -11.49 2.61
CA ALA A 187 -10.38 -10.96 1.36
C ALA A 187 -11.43 -11.12 0.26
N ARG A 188 -11.13 -10.60 -0.94
CA ARG A 188 -12.00 -10.74 -2.13
C ARG A 188 -11.20 -11.31 -3.28
N LYS A 189 -11.77 -12.26 -4.01
CA LYS A 189 -11.08 -12.91 -5.13
C LYS A 189 -11.98 -13.01 -6.34
N GLY A 190 -11.40 -12.99 -7.53
CA GLY A 190 -12.17 -13.22 -8.75
C GLY A 190 -11.28 -13.26 -9.98
N GLU A 191 -11.89 -13.53 -11.12
CA GLU A 191 -11.22 -13.45 -12.41
C GLU A 191 -11.59 -12.15 -13.11
N VAL A 192 -10.58 -11.46 -13.63
CA VAL A 192 -10.75 -10.16 -14.28
C VAL A 192 -10.02 -10.14 -15.61
N THR A 193 -10.52 -9.35 -16.56
CA THR A 193 -9.87 -9.16 -17.85
C THR A 193 -9.46 -7.70 -18.01
N ILE A 194 -8.18 -7.46 -18.26
CA ILE A 194 -7.61 -6.12 -18.40
C ILE A 194 -6.75 -6.08 -19.65
N GLY A 195 -7.04 -5.18 -20.59
CA GLY A 195 -6.33 -5.11 -21.88
C GLY A 195 -6.33 -6.44 -22.65
N GLY A 196 -7.42 -7.20 -22.58
CA GLY A 196 -7.55 -8.52 -23.21
C GLY A 196 -6.79 -9.67 -22.51
N ARG A 197 -6.14 -9.42 -21.37
CA ARG A 197 -5.42 -10.42 -20.58
C ARG A 197 -6.24 -10.80 -19.35
N ARG A 198 -6.30 -12.11 -19.04
CA ARG A 198 -6.98 -12.63 -17.84
C ARG A 198 -6.05 -12.64 -16.63
N PHE A 199 -6.56 -12.20 -15.50
CA PHE A 199 -5.88 -12.20 -14.21
C PHE A 199 -6.78 -12.84 -13.15
N LYS A 200 -6.15 -13.50 -12.16
CA LYS A 200 -6.78 -13.72 -10.86
C LYS A 200 -6.54 -12.47 -10.03
N ALA A 201 -7.60 -11.74 -9.72
CA ALA A 201 -7.55 -10.60 -8.83
C ALA A 201 -7.76 -11.06 -7.39
N THR A 202 -6.99 -10.50 -6.46
CA THR A 202 -7.20 -10.66 -5.02
C THR A 202 -7.11 -9.31 -4.33
N ILE A 203 -8.18 -8.90 -3.66
CA ILE A 203 -8.22 -7.68 -2.88
C ILE A 203 -8.01 -8.01 -1.40
N VAL A 204 -7.11 -7.29 -0.75
CA VAL A 204 -6.78 -7.48 0.67
C VAL A 204 -6.78 -6.13 1.39
N ASN A 205 -7.48 -6.08 2.52
CA ASN A 205 -7.49 -4.94 3.41
C ASN A 205 -6.41 -5.16 4.49
N SER A 206 -5.39 -4.30 4.52
CA SER A 206 -4.19 -4.54 5.34
C SER A 206 -3.69 -3.28 6.04
N TYR A 207 -2.72 -2.56 5.47
CA TYR A 207 -2.17 -1.33 6.02
C TYR A 207 -2.28 -0.17 5.01
N PRO A 208 -2.84 0.98 5.44
CA PRO A 208 -3.67 1.17 6.62
C PRO A 208 -4.92 0.29 6.51
N LEU A 209 -5.37 -0.23 7.65
CA LEU A 209 -6.60 -0.97 7.74
C LEU A 209 -7.76 0.02 7.58
N GLY A 210 -8.67 -0.25 6.64
CA GLY A 210 -9.89 0.53 6.47
C GLY A 210 -11.12 -0.25 6.89
N THR A 211 -12.20 0.42 7.27
CA THR A 211 -13.53 -0.19 7.39
C THR A 211 -14.19 -0.40 6.03
N ARG A 212 -13.72 0.34 5.00
CA ARG A 212 -14.15 0.23 3.62
C ARG A 212 -13.06 -0.38 2.73
N TRP A 213 -13.49 -1.05 1.67
CA TRP A 213 -12.62 -1.70 0.69
C TRP A 213 -12.24 -0.81 -0.49
N ASP A 214 -12.96 0.28 -0.72
CA ASP A 214 -12.72 1.26 -1.78
C ASP A 214 -11.63 2.30 -1.43
N GLY A 215 -10.96 2.14 -0.29
CA GLY A 215 -9.87 3.01 0.11
C GLY A 215 -8.66 2.96 -0.85
N PRO A 216 -7.94 4.09 -1.05
CA PRO A 216 -6.83 4.18 -2.00
C PRO A 216 -5.70 3.18 -1.76
N ARG A 217 -5.47 2.79 -0.49
CA ARG A 217 -4.45 1.80 -0.09
C ARG A 217 -5.00 0.38 0.10
N THR A 218 -6.21 0.07 -0.32
CA THR A 218 -6.60 -1.34 -0.42
C THR A 218 -5.68 -2.05 -1.40
N ILE A 219 -5.16 -3.21 -1.00
CA ILE A 219 -4.28 -4.01 -1.87
C ILE A 219 -5.12 -4.65 -2.97
N VAL A 220 -4.65 -4.59 -4.22
CA VAL A 220 -5.11 -5.40 -5.34
C VAL A 220 -3.92 -6.14 -5.94
N ARG A 221 -3.94 -7.46 -5.80
CA ARG A 221 -2.98 -8.36 -6.43
C ARG A 221 -3.57 -8.91 -7.72
N LEU A 222 -2.81 -8.77 -8.81
CA LEU A 222 -3.15 -9.33 -10.11
C LEU A 222 -2.15 -10.45 -10.45
N GLU A 223 -2.66 -11.66 -10.64
CA GLU A 223 -1.86 -12.83 -11.01
C GLU A 223 -2.25 -13.33 -12.40
N ALA A 224 -1.30 -13.34 -13.34
CA ALA A 224 -1.49 -13.89 -14.67
C ALA A 224 -0.82 -15.28 -14.79
N ARG A 225 -1.34 -16.15 -15.67
CA ARG A 225 -0.71 -17.45 -15.96
C ARG A 225 0.71 -17.25 -16.48
N GLY A 226 1.69 -17.92 -15.87
CA GLY A 226 3.09 -17.90 -16.29
C GLY A 226 3.89 -16.66 -15.86
N ILE A 227 3.27 -15.71 -15.15
CA ILE A 227 3.97 -14.57 -14.54
C ILE A 227 3.96 -14.78 -13.04
N THR A 228 5.15 -14.84 -12.46
CA THR A 228 5.28 -14.93 -11.00
C THR A 228 4.94 -13.56 -10.44
N ARG A 229 3.79 -13.46 -9.76
CA ARG A 229 3.38 -12.44 -8.77
C ARG A 229 3.94 -11.03 -9.02
N MET A 230 3.07 -10.06 -9.34
CA MET A 230 3.41 -8.63 -9.19
C MET A 230 3.63 -8.34 -7.69
N THR A 231 4.80 -8.68 -7.15
CA THR A 231 5.20 -8.34 -5.79
C THR A 231 5.91 -7.00 -5.81
N SER A 232 5.18 -5.89 -5.77
CA SER A 232 5.87 -4.68 -5.35
C SER A 232 5.97 -4.66 -3.83
N ARG A 233 7.18 -4.38 -3.33
CA ARG A 233 7.40 -3.93 -1.95
C ARG A 233 6.90 -2.51 -1.69
N PHE A 234 6.30 -1.88 -2.69
CA PHE A 234 5.88 -0.48 -2.72
C PHE A 234 4.45 -0.39 -3.23
N LEU A 235 3.74 0.74 -3.08
CA LEU A 235 2.28 0.85 -3.28
C LEU A 235 1.74 0.52 -4.69
N SER A 236 2.55 -0.04 -5.59
CA SER A 236 2.12 -0.47 -6.94
C SER A 236 1.00 -1.53 -6.93
N ASP A 237 0.82 -2.26 -5.82
CA ASP A 237 -0.25 -3.25 -5.63
C ASP A 237 -1.50 -2.68 -4.96
N ARG A 238 -1.80 -1.39 -5.14
CA ARG A 238 -2.94 -0.71 -4.49
C ARG A 238 -4.00 -0.26 -5.49
N LEU A 239 -5.23 -0.02 -5.03
CA LEU A 239 -6.29 0.55 -5.86
C LEU A 239 -5.88 1.89 -6.48
N MET A 240 -5.22 2.77 -5.71
CA MET A 240 -4.76 4.06 -6.22
C MET A 240 -3.62 3.95 -7.24
N SER A 241 -3.01 2.78 -7.40
CA SER A 241 -1.91 2.63 -8.36
C SER A 241 -2.38 2.62 -9.80
N MET A 242 -1.57 3.23 -10.65
CA MET A 242 -1.75 3.24 -12.09
C MET A 242 -1.07 2.00 -12.66
N HIS A 243 -1.88 1.01 -13.03
CA HIS A 243 -1.40 -0.30 -13.48
C HIS A 243 -1.08 -0.26 -14.97
N LYS A 244 0.20 -0.35 -15.34
CA LYS A 244 0.60 -0.41 -16.75
C LYS A 244 0.53 -1.86 -17.25
N ILE A 245 -0.43 -2.15 -18.12
CA ILE A 245 -0.64 -3.49 -18.71
C ILE A 245 -0.53 -3.36 -20.23
N GLY A 246 0.55 -3.92 -20.78
CA GLY A 246 0.99 -3.59 -22.14
C GLY A 246 1.47 -2.14 -22.19
N ASP A 247 1.05 -1.40 -23.21
CA ASP A 247 1.41 0.02 -23.36
C ASP A 247 0.39 0.97 -22.72
N GLN A 248 -0.67 0.45 -22.11
CA GLN A 248 -1.79 1.24 -21.59
C GLN A 248 -1.78 1.26 -20.05
N TYR A 249 -2.06 2.43 -19.48
CA TYR A 249 -2.35 2.57 -18.05
C TYR A 249 -3.81 2.26 -17.75
N TRP A 250 -4.05 1.60 -16.62
CA TRP A 250 -5.36 1.21 -16.13
C TRP A 250 -5.58 1.71 -14.71
N ARG A 251 -6.81 2.10 -14.42
CA ARG A 251 -7.32 2.44 -13.09
C ARG A 251 -8.15 1.29 -12.56
N LEU A 252 -7.99 0.99 -11.28
CA LEU A 252 -8.77 -0.01 -10.57
C LEU A 252 -9.53 0.69 -9.44
N SER A 253 -10.80 0.37 -9.27
CA SER A 253 -11.60 0.78 -8.12
C SER A 253 -12.49 -0.37 -7.68
N THR A 254 -13.06 -0.29 -6.49
CA THR A 254 -13.97 -1.31 -5.98
C THR A 254 -15.13 -0.67 -5.22
N THR A 255 -16.18 -1.43 -4.96
CA THR A 255 -17.28 -0.98 -4.09
C THR A 255 -16.81 -0.88 -2.63
N PRO A 256 -17.53 -0.13 -1.77
CA PRO A 256 -17.19 -0.08 -0.35
C PRO A 256 -17.11 -1.45 0.33
N ALA A 257 -17.89 -2.44 -0.15
CA ALA A 257 -17.90 -3.83 0.33
C ALA A 257 -16.82 -4.73 -0.32
N GLY A 258 -16.13 -4.25 -1.34
CA GLY A 258 -15.10 -4.98 -2.08
C GLY A 258 -15.63 -6.10 -2.99
N ASP A 259 -16.95 -6.20 -3.17
CA ASP A 259 -17.61 -7.30 -3.90
C ASP A 259 -17.56 -7.16 -5.43
N ARG A 260 -17.09 -6.01 -5.94
CA ARG A 260 -16.91 -5.78 -7.38
C ARG A 260 -15.64 -4.98 -7.65
N LEU A 261 -14.86 -5.37 -8.65
CA LEU A 261 -13.72 -4.62 -9.16
C LEU A 261 -14.10 -3.94 -10.47
N PHE A 262 -13.91 -2.62 -10.54
CA PHE A 262 -14.02 -1.86 -11.77
C PHE A 262 -12.62 -1.63 -12.34
N VAL A 263 -12.51 -1.79 -13.65
CA VAL A 263 -11.27 -1.64 -14.40
C VAL A 263 -11.52 -0.67 -15.54
N GLU A 264 -10.74 0.39 -15.63
CA GLU A 264 -10.92 1.43 -16.66
C GLU A 264 -9.58 1.83 -17.29
N PRO A 265 -9.52 2.06 -18.62
CA PRO A 265 -8.32 2.61 -19.23
C PRO A 265 -8.13 4.06 -18.75
N TYR A 266 -6.89 4.42 -18.41
CA TYR A 266 -6.54 5.80 -18.15
C TYR A 266 -6.64 6.63 -19.43
N ARG A 267 -7.46 7.69 -19.39
CA ARG A 267 -7.73 8.59 -20.54
C ARG A 267 -7.12 9.99 -20.37
N GLY A 268 -6.40 10.25 -19.29
CA GLY A 268 -5.75 11.53 -19.06
C GLY A 268 -4.41 11.65 -19.78
N ASP A 269 -3.80 12.83 -19.65
CA ASP A 269 -2.51 13.12 -20.27
C ASP A 269 -1.37 12.29 -19.64
N LEU A 270 -0.41 11.92 -20.48
CA LEU A 270 0.80 11.25 -20.07
C LEU A 270 1.99 12.22 -20.19
N GLY A 271 2.81 12.26 -19.14
CA GLY A 271 4.07 12.96 -19.10
C GLY A 271 5.25 11.99 -19.04
N VAL A 272 6.46 12.54 -19.00
CA VAL A 272 7.70 11.75 -18.87
C VAL A 272 8.41 12.12 -17.58
N VAL A 273 8.58 11.16 -16.69
CA VAL A 273 9.39 11.30 -15.48
C VAL A 273 10.85 11.03 -15.84
N ARG A 274 11.74 11.97 -15.51
CA ARG A 274 13.19 11.88 -15.67
C ARG A 274 13.89 12.53 -14.47
N ILE A 275 14.99 11.93 -14.04
CA ILE A 275 15.89 12.55 -13.06
C ILE A 275 17.04 13.20 -13.82
N HIS A 276 17.16 14.52 -13.68
CA HIS A 276 18.26 15.30 -14.23
C HIS A 276 19.14 15.82 -13.10
N LEU A 277 20.45 15.51 -13.16
CA LEU A 277 21.46 16.12 -12.31
C LEU A 277 22.11 17.25 -13.13
N GLY A 278 21.82 18.50 -12.77
CA GLY A 278 22.06 19.68 -13.60
C GLY A 278 23.46 19.76 -14.21
N GLY A 279 23.54 20.09 -15.50
CA GLY A 279 24.75 20.52 -16.21
C GLY A 279 25.79 19.44 -16.57
N TRP A 280 25.71 18.23 -16.02
CA TRP A 280 26.74 17.20 -16.25
C TRP A 280 26.29 16.12 -17.25
N PRO A 281 27.05 15.87 -18.34
CA PRO A 281 26.72 14.86 -19.33
C PRO A 281 27.08 13.45 -18.83
N PHE A 282 26.29 12.88 -17.92
CA PHE A 282 26.50 11.49 -17.48
C PHE A 282 25.36 10.56 -17.90
N ARG A 283 25.74 9.53 -18.66
CA ARG A 283 24.85 8.61 -19.37
C ARG A 283 24.24 7.49 -18.50
N LYS A 284 24.32 7.54 -17.16
CA LYS A 284 23.99 6.39 -16.30
C LYS A 284 23.23 6.73 -14.99
N THR A 285 22.33 7.71 -15.03
CA THR A 285 21.36 7.88 -13.92
C THR A 285 20.14 7.00 -14.21
N VAL A 286 19.81 6.11 -13.27
CA VAL A 286 18.59 5.29 -13.31
C VAL A 286 17.87 5.38 -11.99
N PHE A 287 16.55 5.17 -12.00
CA PHE A 287 15.73 5.23 -10.81
C PHE A 287 14.59 4.22 -10.82
N SER A 288 14.16 3.85 -9.63
CA SER A 288 13.00 2.99 -9.36
C SER A 288 12.33 3.43 -8.06
N GLY A 289 11.10 2.98 -7.80
CA GLY A 289 10.44 3.25 -6.53
C GLY A 289 8.94 3.47 -6.71
N THR A 290 8.36 4.37 -5.93
CA THR A 290 6.96 4.76 -5.99
C THR A 290 6.79 6.27 -5.80
N LEU A 291 6.03 6.85 -6.71
CA LEU A 291 5.63 8.25 -6.74
C LEU A 291 4.14 8.34 -6.38
N LEU A 292 3.81 9.22 -5.43
CA LEU A 292 2.47 9.44 -4.93
C LEU A 292 1.97 10.83 -5.27
N ALA A 293 0.84 10.91 -5.95
CA ALA A 293 -0.01 12.08 -6.02
C ALA A 293 -1.22 11.89 -5.07
N THR A 294 -2.05 12.91 -4.94
CA THR A 294 -3.24 12.89 -4.07
C THR A 294 -4.20 11.75 -4.39
N ASP A 295 -4.42 11.46 -5.68
CA ASP A 295 -5.43 10.54 -6.20
C ASP A 295 -4.83 9.31 -6.91
N LYS A 296 -3.50 9.22 -7.01
CA LYS A 296 -2.84 8.16 -7.79
C LYS A 296 -1.41 7.87 -7.35
N ALA A 297 -0.97 6.66 -7.60
CA ALA A 297 0.40 6.23 -7.43
C ALA A 297 0.96 5.69 -8.75
N VAL A 298 2.25 5.88 -8.98
CA VAL A 298 2.97 5.31 -10.12
C VAL A 298 4.24 4.67 -9.59
N ALA A 299 4.59 3.48 -10.09
CA ALA A 299 5.86 2.84 -9.81
C ALA A 299 6.78 2.97 -11.04
N PRO A 300 7.76 3.89 -11.02
CA PRO A 300 8.75 3.97 -12.08
C PRO A 300 9.57 2.69 -12.18
N GLY A 301 9.61 2.13 -13.37
CA GLY A 301 10.44 0.98 -13.70
C GLY A 301 9.79 0.10 -14.76
N HIS A 302 10.55 -0.88 -15.25
CA HIS A 302 9.99 -1.93 -16.08
C HIS A 302 9.68 -3.14 -15.20
N ASP A 303 8.45 -3.65 -15.25
CA ASP A 303 8.13 -4.93 -14.62
C ASP A 303 8.77 -6.04 -15.44
N ASP A 304 9.77 -6.70 -14.88
CA ASP A 304 10.44 -7.85 -15.50
C ASP A 304 9.63 -9.15 -15.40
N GLY A 305 8.38 -9.07 -14.93
CA GLY A 305 7.51 -10.21 -14.70
C GLY A 305 7.86 -11.01 -13.44
N ARG A 306 8.83 -10.55 -12.64
CA ARG A 306 9.16 -11.07 -11.31
C ARG A 306 8.76 -10.09 -10.20
N GLY A 307 8.02 -9.02 -10.55
CA GLY A 307 7.61 -7.98 -9.60
C GLY A 307 8.76 -7.08 -9.15
N ILE A 308 9.94 -7.19 -9.75
CA ILE A 308 11.06 -6.28 -9.48
C ILE A 308 11.07 -5.25 -10.59
N HIS A 309 10.74 -4.01 -10.23
CA HIS A 309 10.85 -2.90 -11.17
C HIS A 309 12.32 -2.62 -11.45
N GLU A 310 12.77 -2.93 -12.67
CA GLU A 310 14.13 -2.58 -13.10
C GLU A 310 14.27 -1.05 -13.14
N PRO A 311 15.37 -0.49 -12.59
CA PRO A 311 15.61 0.95 -12.64
C PRO A 311 15.64 1.48 -14.07
N VAL A 312 14.91 2.57 -14.32
CA VAL A 312 14.75 3.20 -15.63
C VAL A 312 15.43 4.57 -15.67
N ARG A 313 15.79 5.03 -16.87
CA ARG A 313 16.28 6.41 -17.08
C ARG A 313 15.14 7.41 -17.23
N SER A 314 14.02 6.91 -17.72
CA SER A 314 12.80 7.67 -17.91
C SER A 314 11.65 6.68 -17.97
N CYS A 315 10.48 7.09 -17.48
CA CYS A 315 9.24 6.38 -17.71
C CYS A 315 8.14 7.38 -18.07
N GLU A 316 7.22 6.93 -18.91
CA GLU A 316 5.96 7.64 -19.11
C GLU A 316 5.06 7.39 -17.90
N ALA A 317 4.35 8.42 -17.44
CA ALA A 317 3.44 8.33 -16.31
C ALA A 317 2.26 9.31 -16.49
N PRO A 318 1.08 9.02 -15.92
CA PRO A 318 -0.02 10.01 -15.79
C PRO A 318 0.47 11.35 -15.26
N VAL A 319 0.03 12.46 -15.85
CA VAL A 319 0.38 13.79 -15.36
C VAL A 319 -0.19 14.00 -13.95
N GLY A 320 0.62 14.56 -13.04
CA GLY A 320 0.23 14.86 -11.67
C GLY A 320 1.36 15.43 -10.83
N ASP A 321 1.00 15.97 -9.67
CA ASP A 321 1.94 16.49 -8.67
C ASP A 321 2.36 15.36 -7.74
N TYR A 322 3.51 14.75 -8.05
CA TYR A 322 4.02 13.60 -7.33
C TYR A 322 5.02 13.96 -6.24
N ASN A 323 4.88 13.31 -5.09
CA ASN A 323 5.88 13.20 -4.04
C ASN A 323 6.49 11.79 -4.06
N PRO A 324 7.81 11.62 -3.86
CA PRO A 324 8.39 10.30 -3.74
C PRO A 324 7.96 9.65 -2.42
N GLU A 325 7.25 8.52 -2.47
CA GLU A 325 7.09 7.65 -1.29
C GLU A 325 8.42 6.97 -1.00
N SER A 326 8.96 6.34 -2.04
CA SER A 326 10.29 5.74 -2.08
C SER A 326 10.87 6.00 -3.45
N LEU A 327 12.12 6.43 -3.53
CA LEU A 327 12.81 6.65 -4.80
C LEU A 327 14.27 6.25 -4.62
N ASP A 328 14.60 5.09 -5.19
CA ASP A 328 15.96 4.63 -5.34
C ASP A 328 16.56 5.28 -6.57
N VAL A 329 17.67 5.99 -6.40
CA VAL A 329 18.40 6.62 -7.49
C VAL A 329 19.82 6.06 -7.51
N ARG A 330 20.23 5.53 -8.66
CA ARG A 330 21.60 5.07 -8.90
C ARG A 330 22.28 6.01 -9.88
N TRP A 331 23.46 6.47 -9.49
CA TRP A 331 24.31 7.36 -10.26
C TRP A 331 25.73 6.83 -10.27
N GLY A 332 26.09 6.11 -11.35
CA GLY A 332 27.37 5.43 -11.44
C GLY A 332 27.55 4.42 -10.29
N PRO A 333 28.61 4.52 -9.47
CA PRO A 333 28.79 3.66 -8.29
C PRO A 333 27.97 4.11 -7.07
N MET A 334 27.36 5.29 -7.11
CA MET A 334 26.57 5.82 -5.98
C MET A 334 25.13 5.36 -6.06
N ALA A 335 24.55 5.04 -4.91
CA ALA A 335 23.13 4.78 -4.75
C ALA A 335 22.63 5.54 -3.53
N PHE A 336 21.49 6.19 -3.65
CA PHE A 336 20.78 6.81 -2.54
C PHE A 336 19.29 6.50 -2.65
N ASN A 337 18.63 6.54 -1.51
CA ASN A 337 17.22 6.24 -1.37
C ASN A 337 16.56 7.45 -0.72
N LEU A 338 15.54 8.00 -1.38
CA LEU A 338 14.66 9.02 -0.83
C LEU A 338 13.40 8.32 -0.38
N VAL A 339 13.11 8.31 0.91
CA VAL A 339 11.85 7.79 1.43
C VAL A 339 11.15 8.92 2.16
N SER A 340 9.92 9.20 1.75
CA SER A 340 9.02 9.98 2.59
C SER A 340 8.62 9.07 3.74
N ILE A 341 9.33 9.18 4.86
CA ILE A 341 8.94 8.55 6.11
C ILE A 341 7.87 9.48 6.67
N PRO A 342 6.59 9.07 6.69
CA PRO A 342 5.65 9.80 7.52
C PRO A 342 6.18 9.68 8.95
N SER A 343 6.41 10.79 9.66
CA SER A 343 7.11 10.79 10.95
C SER A 343 6.53 9.75 11.93
N TRP A 344 7.21 8.61 12.09
CA TRP A 344 6.91 7.56 13.08
C TRP A 344 7.49 7.91 14.47
N SER A 345 8.23 9.01 14.59
CA SER A 345 8.84 9.46 15.84
C SER A 345 7.81 10.17 16.73
N GLY A 346 7.11 9.40 17.54
CA GLY A 346 6.33 9.92 18.65
C GLY A 346 5.65 8.84 19.46
N ILE A 347 6.39 7.77 19.74
CA ILE A 347 6.22 6.99 20.97
C ILE A 347 7.17 7.60 21.99
#